data_AF-A0A5C6GJ41-F1
#
_entry.id   AF-A0A5C6GJ41-F1
#
_cell.length_a   1.000
_cell.length_b   1.000
_cell.length_c   1.000
_cell.angle_alpha   90.00
_cell.angle_beta   90.00
_cell.angle_gamma   90.00
#
_symmetry.space_group_name_H-M   'P 1'
#
loop_
_entity.id
_entity.type
_entity.pdbx_description
1 polymer ?
#
loop_
_entity_poly.entity_id
_entity_poly.type
_entity_poly.pdbx_seq_one_letter_code
_entity_poly.pdbx_strand_id
1 'polypeptide(L)' 'MSATDALLARRRKEPPLSEGERKICRDYGGWTNFMHSMGLKPTDADDVAEAKAIIETMAHHE' A
#
# COMPACT_ATOMS: atom_id res chain seq x y z
N MET A 1 0.12 -4.70 -22.01
CA MET A 1 0.75 -4.02 -20.85
C MET A 1 2.02 -3.37 -21.34
N SER A 2 2.19 -2.05 -21.17
CA SER A 2 3.34 -1.32 -21.71
C SER A 2 4.61 -1.60 -20.89
N ALA A 3 5.78 -1.65 -21.53
CA ALA A 3 7.08 -1.83 -20.85
C ALA A 3 7.38 -0.71 -19.83
N THR A 4 6.77 0.47 -19.99
CA THR A 4 6.82 1.59 -19.05
C THR A 4 6.02 1.33 -17.76
N ASP A 5 4.91 0.59 -17.84
CA ASP A 5 4.08 0.29 -16.67
C ASP A 5 4.80 -0.69 -15.72
N ALA A 6 5.54 -1.64 -16.29
CA ALA A 6 6.32 -2.61 -15.52
C ALA A 6 7.54 -1.99 -14.80
N LEU A 7 8.15 -0.96 -15.41
CA LEU A 7 9.27 -0.21 -14.81
C LEU A 7 8.82 0.72 -13.68
N LEU A 8 7.64 1.32 -13.79
CA LEU A 8 7.01 2.08 -12.69
C LEU A 8 6.54 1.17 -11.56
N ALA A 9 6.03 -0.03 -11.88
CA ALA A 9 5.69 -1.04 -10.88
C ALA A 9 6.90 -1.48 -10.05
N ARG A 10 8.09 -1.61 -10.66
CA ARG A 10 9.35 -1.94 -9.96
C ARG A 10 9.87 -0.86 -9.01
N ARG A 11 9.41 0.39 -9.11
CA ARG A 11 9.82 1.49 -8.22
C ARG A 11 8.82 1.81 -7.11
N ARG A 12 7.61 1.23 -7.15
CA ARG A 12 6.60 1.41 -6.11
C ARG A 12 6.84 0.38 -5.00
N LYS A 13 7.19 0.87 -3.80
CA LYS A 13 7.16 0.08 -2.56
C LYS A 13 5.73 -0.24 -2.10
N GLU A 14 4.75 0.43 -2.68
CA GLU A 14 3.33 0.25 -2.42
C GLU A 14 2.75 -0.83 -3.35
N PRO A 15 2.04 -1.83 -2.82
CA PRO A 15 1.34 -2.82 -3.63
C PRO A 15 0.17 -2.18 -4.40
N PRO A 16 -0.41 -2.86 -5.40
CA PRO A 16 -1.62 -2.37 -6.05
C PRO A 16 -2.75 -2.12 -5.03
N LEU A 17 -3.27 -0.89 -5.00
CA LEU A 17 -4.39 -0.50 -4.16
C LEU A 17 -5.65 -0.20 -4.97
N SER A 18 -6.79 -0.67 -4.48
CA SER A 18 -8.14 -0.30 -4.90
C SER A 18 -8.41 1.19 -4.59
N GLU A 19 -9.55 1.71 -5.03
CA GLU A 19 -9.89 3.12 -4.80
C GLU A 19 -10.10 3.44 -3.31
N GLY A 20 -10.83 2.59 -2.59
CA GLY A 20 -11.08 2.74 -1.15
C GLY A 20 -9.78 2.65 -0.33
N GLU A 21 -8.94 1.65 -0.63
CA GLU A 21 -7.63 1.51 0.01
C GLU A 21 -6.74 2.73 -0.29
N ARG A 22 -6.78 3.27 -1.51
CA ARG A 22 -6.00 4.45 -1.89
C ARG A 22 -6.48 5.71 -1.18
N LYS A 23 -7.79 5.83 -0.92
CA LYS A 23 -8.35 6.91 -0.10
C LYS A 23 -7.76 6.83 1.32
N ILE A 24 -7.87 5.68 1.98
CA ILE A 24 -7.32 5.47 3.33
C ILE A 24 -5.80 5.74 3.34
N CYS A 25 -5.06 5.16 2.40
CA CYS A 25 -3.62 5.36 2.26
C CYS A 25 -3.26 6.84 2.17
N ARG A 26 -4.03 7.63 1.41
CA ARG A 26 -3.85 9.09 1.29
C ARG A 26 -4.18 9.82 2.59
N ASP A 27 -5.18 9.38 3.34
CA ASP A 27 -5.57 9.99 4.62
C ASP A 27 -4.44 9.84 5.68
N TYR A 28 -3.60 8.79 5.56
CA TYR A 28 -2.36 8.63 6.33
C TYR A 28 -1.15 9.38 5.76
N GLY A 29 -1.27 10.08 4.63
CA GLY A 29 -0.15 10.75 3.95
C GLY A 29 0.67 9.83 3.03
N GLY A 30 0.08 8.72 2.58
CA GLY A 30 0.67 7.77 1.63
C GLY A 30 1.20 6.49 2.29
N TRP A 31 1.60 5.54 1.44
CA TRP A 31 1.88 4.15 1.85
C TRP A 31 2.92 4.02 2.96
N THR A 32 4.03 4.74 2.86
CA THR A 32 5.09 4.69 3.87
C THR A 32 4.59 5.16 5.24
N ASN A 33 3.78 6.22 5.29
CA ASN A 33 3.25 6.75 6.54
C ASN A 33 2.15 5.84 7.11
N PHE A 34 1.33 5.27 6.23
CA PHE A 34 0.38 4.22 6.62
C PHE A 34 1.10 3.04 7.27
N MET A 35 2.11 2.45 6.61
CA MET A 35 2.90 1.35 7.19
C MET A 35 3.56 1.74 8.51
N HIS A 36 4.16 2.93 8.58
CA HIS A 36 4.77 3.42 9.82
C HIS A 36 3.74 3.55 10.96
N SER A 37 2.51 4.00 10.66
CA SER A 37 1.43 4.11 11.64
C SER A 37 0.92 2.75 12.13
N MET A 38 1.11 1.69 11.32
CA MET A 38 0.82 0.30 11.69
C MET A 38 2.03 -0.41 12.32
N GLY A 39 3.19 0.26 12.48
CA GLY A 39 4.42 -0.35 13.01
C GLY A 39 5.15 -1.27 12.03
N LEU A 40 4.87 -1.16 10.73
CA LEU A 40 5.35 -2.06 9.67
C LEU A 40 6.47 -1.42 8.83
N LYS A 41 7.38 -2.25 8.31
CA LYS A 41 8.54 -1.80 7.53
C LYS A 41 8.29 -1.93 6.02
N PRO A 42 8.35 -0.84 5.23
CA PRO A 42 8.16 -0.89 3.78
C PRO A 42 9.32 -1.55 3.00
N THR A 43 10.34 -2.04 3.70
CA THR A 43 11.47 -2.79 3.12
C THR A 43 11.36 -4.29 3.36
N ASP A 44 10.42 -4.72 4.20
CA ASP A 44 10.16 -6.12 4.49
C ASP A 44 8.91 -6.57 3.72
N ALA A 45 9.00 -7.71 3.03
CA ALA A 45 7.95 -8.15 2.13
C ALA A 45 6.74 -8.72 2.90
N ASP A 46 6.97 -9.32 4.07
CA ASP A 46 5.91 -9.86 4.90
C ASP A 46 5.13 -8.71 5.55
N ASP A 47 5.83 -7.68 6.03
CA ASP A 47 5.22 -6.44 6.53
C ASP A 47 4.40 -5.72 5.44
N VAL A 48 4.83 -5.73 4.18
CA VAL A 48 4.07 -5.17 3.06
C VAL A 48 2.79 -5.97 2.78
N ALA A 49 2.86 -7.30 2.86
CA ALA A 49 1.69 -8.16 2.71
C ALA A 49 0.69 -7.96 3.87
N GLU A 50 1.20 -7.82 5.11
CA GLU A 50 0.38 -7.51 6.29
C GLU A 50 -0.30 -6.14 6.16
N ALA A 51 0.46 -5.10 5.78
CA ALA A 51 -0.08 -3.77 5.54
C ALA A 51 -1.21 -3.79 4.49
N LYS A 52 -1.06 -4.62 3.45
CA LYS A 52 -2.07 -4.79 2.41
C LYS A 52 -3.35 -5.44 2.95
N ALA A 53 -3.23 -6.46 3.79
CA ALA A 53 -4.40 -7.09 4.43
C ALA A 53 -5.13 -6.15 5.40
N ILE A 54 -4.37 -5.33 6.15
CA ILE A 54 -4.92 -4.33 7.06
C ILE A 54 -5.73 -3.29 6.28
N ILE A 55 -5.15 -2.68 5.23
CA ILE A 55 -5.84 -1.62 4.49
C ILE A 55 -7.05 -2.13 3.70
N GLU A 56 -6.98 -3.37 3.20
CA GLU A 56 -8.12 -4.06 2.58
C GLU A 56 -9.26 -4.22 3.60
N THR A 57 -8.95 -4.69 4.81
CA THR A 57 -9.92 -4.78 5.91
C THR A 57 -10.51 -3.42 6.26
N MET A 58 -9.69 -2.38 6.41
CA MET A 58 -10.17 -1.03 6.70
C MET A 58 -11.12 -0.51 5.62
N ALA A 59 -10.80 -0.75 4.34
CA ALA A 59 -11.64 -0.33 3.21
C ALA A 59 -12.99 -1.06 3.15
N HIS A 60 -13.08 -2.29 3.67
CA HIS A 60 -14.34 -3.02 3.80
C HIS A 60 -15.23 -2.50 4.93
N HIS A 61 -14.68 -1.76 5.89
CA HIS A 61 -15.37 -1.28 7.09
C HIS A 61 -15.59 0.24 7.15
N GLU A 62 -15.20 1.01 6.11
CA GLU A 62 -15.59 2.41 5.87
C GLU A 62 -16.97 2.51 5.19
#